data_AF-X1TBC3-F1
#
_entry.id   AF-X1TBC3-F1
#
_cell.length_a   1.000
_cell.length_b   1.000
_cell.length_c   1.000
_cell.angle_alpha   90.00
_cell.angle_beta   90.00
_cell.angle_gamma   90.00
#
_symmetry.space_group_name_H-M   'P 1'
#
loop_
_entity.id
_entity.type
_entity.pdbx_description
1 polymer ?
#
loop_
_entity_poly.entity_id
_entity_poly.type
_entity_poly.pdbx_seq_one_letter_code
_entity_poly.pdbx_strand_id
1 'polypeptide(L)'
;HLILPALPFEIGEIGFWDPRLATILIIVGVIIGLIVFLLGTAKKPRRSKVFVGGEILDEEAARITGPNFYSSVNTLGMLKKTYDFGEGGAFDFYNYLLGITRGLAVVFRDVINSSFVGAYKFIGKLISALSRLTSALHTGELYNYVGWLFLGGIIILILLVL
;
A
#
# COMPACT_ATOMS: atom_id res chain seq x y z
N HIS A 1 28.06 7.77 26.24
CA HIS A 1 29.36 7.09 26.50
C HIS A 1 29.76 6.05 25.45
N LEU A 2 28.84 5.42 24.70
CA LEU A 2 29.19 4.31 23.78
C LEU A 2 29.98 4.71 22.51
N ILE A 3 29.95 5.99 22.11
CA ILE A 3 30.60 6.48 20.87
C ILE A 3 31.97 7.12 21.11
N LEU A 4 32.32 7.43 22.36
CA LEU A 4 33.56 8.11 22.73
C LEU A 4 34.84 7.35 22.34
N PRO A 5 34.93 6.00 22.47
CA PRO A 5 36.15 5.27 22.11
C PRO A 5 36.46 5.26 20.60
N ALA A 6 35.47 5.58 19.76
CA ALA A 6 35.57 5.50 18.30
C ALA A 6 36.04 6.82 17.66
N LEU A 7 36.22 7.88 18.45
CA LEU A 7 36.60 9.20 17.94
C LEU A 7 38.12 9.42 18.08
N PRO A 8 38.81 9.84 17.00
CA PRO A 8 40.27 10.02 17.00
C PRO A 8 40.72 11.36 17.63
N PHE A 9 39.83 12.11 18.27
CA PHE A 9 40.09 13.40 18.87
C PHE A 9 39.40 13.53 20.23
N GLU A 10 40.00 14.32 21.12
CA GLU A 10 39.42 14.60 22.43
C GLU A 10 38.23 15.56 22.28
N ILE A 11 37.06 15.14 22.78
CA ILE A 11 35.92 16.04 22.90
C ILE A 11 36.08 16.81 24.19
N GLY A 12 36.46 18.08 24.08
CA GLY A 12 36.30 19.04 25.17
C GLY A 12 34.82 19.40 25.33
N GLU A 13 34.30 19.33 26.56
CA GLU A 13 32.99 19.88 26.86
C GLU A 13 33.07 21.41 26.75
N ILE A 14 32.55 21.98 25.66
CA ILE A 14 32.52 23.43 25.45
C ILE A 14 31.33 24.00 26.22
N GLY A 15 31.62 24.70 27.32
CA GLY A 15 30.65 25.48 28.07
C GLY A 15 30.35 24.95 29.47
N PHE A 16 29.80 25.82 30.31
CA PHE A 16 29.38 25.49 31.67
C PHE A 16 27.87 25.22 31.66
N TRP A 17 27.48 23.94 31.69
CA TRP A 17 26.09 23.53 31.84
C TRP A 17 25.91 22.73 33.13
N ASP A 18 25.27 23.34 34.12
CA ASP A 18 24.85 22.66 35.34
C ASP A 18 23.30 22.61 35.42
N PRO A 19 22.70 21.43 35.18
CA PRO A 19 21.25 21.25 35.32
C PRO A 19 20.69 21.65 36.68
N ARG A 20 21.48 21.53 37.76
CA ARG A 20 21.05 21.90 39.12
C ARG A 20 20.91 23.41 39.25
N LEU A 21 21.91 24.16 38.80
CA LEU A 21 21.87 25.63 38.81
C LEU A 21 20.74 26.16 37.91
N ALA A 22 20.57 25.62 36.70
CA ALA A 22 19.49 26.01 35.80
C ALA A 22 18.11 25.80 36.46
N THR A 23 17.89 24.65 37.09
CA THR A 23 16.63 24.32 37.77
C THR A 23 16.35 25.27 38.93
N ILE A 24 17.35 25.55 39.76
CA ILE A 24 17.21 26.49 40.90
C ILE A 24 16.85 27.88 40.40
N LEU A 25 17.53 28.38 39.36
CA LEU A 25 17.26 29.70 38.78
C LEU A 25 15.84 29.78 38.18
N ILE A 26 15.36 28.73 37.51
CA ILE A 26 13.98 28.66 37.02
C ILE A 26 12.99 28.73 38.18
N ILE A 27 13.19 27.95 39.25
CA ILE A 27 12.31 27.95 40.42
C ILE A 27 12.27 29.34 41.07
N VAL A 28 13.44 29.95 41.29
CA VAL A 28 13.53 31.31 41.85
C VAL A 28 12.80 32.32 40.97
N GLY A 29 13.00 32.26 39.65
CA GLY A 29 12.30 33.13 38.69
C GLY A 29 10.77 32.97 38.74
N VAL A 30 10.27 31.73 38.82
CA VAL A 30 8.84 31.45 38.98
C VAL A 30 8.30 31.98 40.31
N ILE A 31 9.02 31.78 41.43
CA ILE A 31 8.61 32.29 42.74
C ILE A 31 8.54 33.81 42.73
N ILE A 32 9.56 34.49 42.23
CA ILE A 32 9.58 35.96 42.14
C ILE A 32 8.43 36.44 41.24
N GLY A 33 8.25 35.83 40.06
CA GLY A 33 7.16 36.13 39.14
C GLY A 33 5.77 35.96 39.79
N LEU A 34 5.59 34.92 40.60
CA LEU A 34 4.37 34.68 41.35
C LEU A 34 4.12 35.77 42.40
N ILE A 35 5.15 36.17 43.16
CA ILE A 35 5.05 37.25 44.15
C ILE A 35 4.63 38.56 43.48
N VAL A 36 5.29 38.92 42.37
CA VAL A 36 4.94 40.13 41.60
C VAL A 36 3.51 40.05 41.05
N PHE A 37 3.11 38.89 40.51
CA PHE A 37 1.75 38.66 40.01
C PHE A 37 0.68 38.83 41.10
N LEU A 38 0.91 38.27 42.29
CA LEU A 38 -0.01 38.35 43.43
C LEU A 38 -0.12 39.78 44.00
N LEU A 39 0.99 40.53 44.02
CA LEU A 39 1.02 41.91 44.52
C LEU A 39 0.40 42.91 43.54
N GLY A 40 0.55 42.69 42.22
CA GLY A 40 0.06 43.60 41.18
C GLY A 40 -1.26 43.16 40.53
N THR A 41 -1.17 42.19 39.63
CA THR A 41 -2.19 41.90 38.61
C THR A 41 -3.35 41.04 39.13
N ALA A 42 -3.12 40.18 40.13
CA ALA A 42 -4.12 39.24 40.63
C ALA A 42 -5.41 39.91 41.14
N LYS A 43 -5.34 41.18 41.56
CA LYS A 43 -6.50 41.92 42.09
C LYS A 43 -7.40 42.56 41.03
N LYS A 44 -7.01 42.61 39.76
CA LYS A 44 -7.81 43.26 38.69
C LYS A 44 -7.83 42.48 37.37
N PRO A 45 -8.30 41.22 37.37
CA PRO A 45 -8.51 40.50 36.12
C PRO A 45 -9.63 41.18 35.31
N ARG A 46 -9.31 41.71 34.12
CA ARG A 46 -10.28 42.26 33.18
C ARG A 46 -10.43 41.31 32.00
N ARG A 47 -11.63 40.80 31.76
CA ARG A 47 -11.96 40.12 30.51
C ARG A 47 -12.42 41.16 29.49
N SER A 48 -11.65 41.36 28.42
CA SER A 48 -12.06 42.17 27.28
C SER A 48 -12.57 41.26 26.16
N LYS A 49 -13.54 41.75 25.39
CA LYS A 49 -14.00 41.06 24.17
C LYS A 49 -12.86 41.03 23.14
N VAL A 50 -12.86 40.01 22.30
CA VAL A 50 -11.94 39.92 21.17
C VAL A 50 -12.25 41.07 20.21
N PHE A 51 -11.23 41.87 19.90
CA PHE A 51 -11.35 43.05 19.07
C PHE A 51 -10.41 42.89 17.88
N VAL A 52 -10.96 42.91 16.67
CA VAL A 52 -10.20 42.75 15.43
C VAL A 52 -10.58 43.89 14.50
N GLY A 53 -9.60 44.69 14.08
CA GLY A 53 -9.79 45.69 13.02
C GLY A 53 -10.77 46.84 13.31
N GLY A 54 -11.22 47.05 14.56
CA GLY A 54 -12.23 48.06 14.87
C GLY A 54 -13.57 47.49 15.32
N GLU A 55 -13.80 46.20 15.11
CA GLU A 55 -15.10 45.56 15.33
C GLU A 55 -15.07 44.58 16.51
N ILE A 56 -16.22 44.47 17.17
CA ILE A 56 -16.45 43.47 18.21
C ILE A 56 -16.99 42.24 17.50
N LEU A 57 -16.19 41.16 17.50
CA LEU A 57 -16.61 39.89 16.94
C LEU A 57 -17.52 39.15 17.93
N ASP A 58 -18.48 38.40 17.38
CA ASP A 58 -19.25 37.42 18.14
C ASP A 58 -18.34 36.28 18.61
N GLU A 59 -18.67 35.65 19.75
CA GLU A 59 -17.82 34.64 20.39
C GLU A 59 -17.60 33.41 19.50
N GLU A 60 -18.59 33.05 18.69
CA GLU A 60 -18.48 31.97 17.70
C GLU A 60 -17.57 32.33 16.53
N ALA A 61 -17.65 33.57 16.03
CA ALA A 61 -16.80 34.04 14.94
C ALA A 61 -15.34 34.23 15.38
N ALA A 62 -15.11 34.58 16.65
CA ALA A 62 -13.77 34.70 17.23
C ALA A 62 -13.12 33.33 17.55
N ARG A 63 -13.87 32.24 17.50
CA ARG A 63 -13.39 30.90 17.88
C ARG A 63 -12.59 30.25 16.75
N ILE A 64 -11.28 30.19 16.93
CA ILE A 64 -10.41 29.36 16.09
C ILE A 64 -10.61 27.89 16.49
N THR A 65 -11.01 27.04 15.53
CA THR A 65 -11.13 25.60 15.78
C THR A 65 -9.74 24.99 15.96
N GLY A 66 -9.59 24.09 16.94
CA GLY A 66 -8.30 23.43 17.24
C GLY A 66 -7.58 22.84 16.01
N PRO A 67 -8.28 22.16 15.07
CA PRO A 67 -7.68 21.66 13.84
C PRO A 67 -7.12 22.76 12.92
N ASN A 68 -7.74 23.94 12.90
CA ASN A 68 -7.32 25.04 12.03
C ASN A 68 -6.27 25.94 12.67
N PHE A 69 -5.89 25.72 13.93
CA PHE A 69 -4.93 26.54 14.66
C PHE A 69 -3.57 26.61 13.94
N TYR A 70 -3.15 25.50 13.33
CA TYR A 70 -1.91 25.42 12.55
C TYR A 70 -2.14 25.41 11.04
N SER A 71 -3.31 25.83 10.56
CA SER A 71 -3.62 25.86 9.13
C SER A 71 -2.58 26.69 8.36
N SER A 72 -2.04 27.76 8.94
CA SER A 72 -0.98 28.56 8.29
C SER A 72 0.32 27.80 8.06
N VAL A 73 0.58 26.70 8.78
CA VAL A 73 1.79 25.88 8.59
C VAL A 73 1.76 25.16 7.24
N ASN A 74 0.57 24.76 6.77
CA ASN A 74 0.41 24.08 5.49
C ASN A 74 0.66 25.00 4.29
N THR A 75 0.74 26.33 4.47
CA THR A 75 1.00 27.29 3.40
C THR A 75 2.49 27.60 3.23
N LEU A 76 3.35 27.10 4.13
CA LEU A 76 4.78 27.36 4.10
C LEU A 76 5.47 26.59 2.98
N GLY A 77 6.00 27.29 1.98
CA GLY A 77 6.92 26.82 0.94
C GLY A 77 7.00 25.30 0.71
N MET A 78 8.07 24.66 1.23
CA MET A 78 8.33 23.23 1.05
C MET A 78 7.32 22.32 1.75
N LEU A 79 6.77 22.75 2.90
CA LEU A 79 5.71 22.00 3.59
C LEU A 79 4.46 21.94 2.73
N LYS A 80 4.06 23.06 2.11
CA LYS A 80 2.89 23.11 1.22
C LYS A 80 2.97 22.03 0.15
N LYS A 81 4.11 21.91 -0.53
CA LYS A 81 4.30 20.87 -1.57
C LYS A 81 4.15 19.46 -1.02
N THR A 82 4.61 19.21 0.20
CA THR A 82 4.53 17.89 0.84
C THR A 82 3.09 17.55 1.22
N TYR A 83 2.35 18.54 1.73
CA TYR A 83 0.91 18.42 2.01
C TYR A 83 0.11 18.22 0.73
N ASP A 84 0.31 19.08 -0.29
CA ASP A 84 -0.36 18.96 -1.59
C ASP A 84 -0.09 17.58 -2.23
N PHE A 85 1.13 17.06 -2.11
CA PHE A 85 1.50 15.73 -2.60
C PHE A 85 0.78 14.61 -1.84
N GLY A 86 0.68 14.72 -0.52
CA GLY A 86 -0.08 13.77 0.30
C GLY A 86 -1.58 13.81 0.02
N GLU A 87 -2.18 15.00 -0.05
CA GLU A 87 -3.59 15.22 -0.39
C GLU A 87 -3.91 14.75 -1.82
N GLY A 88 -2.94 14.84 -2.74
CA GLY A 88 -3.03 14.29 -4.09
C GLY A 88 -3.05 12.75 -4.16
N GLY A 89 -3.05 12.05 -3.03
CA GLY A 89 -3.16 10.59 -2.98
C GLY A 89 -1.85 9.85 -3.21
N ALA A 90 -0.69 10.52 -3.10
CA ALA A 90 0.61 9.87 -3.28
C ALA A 90 0.88 8.72 -2.28
N PHE A 91 0.19 8.70 -1.15
CA PHE A 91 0.27 7.66 -0.13
C PHE A 91 -0.94 6.70 -0.16
N ASP A 92 -1.74 6.72 -1.22
CA ASP A 92 -2.85 5.80 -1.40
C ASP A 92 -2.36 4.43 -1.92
N PHE A 93 -1.64 3.74 -1.04
CA PHE A 93 -1.10 2.41 -1.31
C PHE A 93 -2.18 1.40 -1.70
N TYR A 94 -3.41 1.59 -1.19
CA TYR A 94 -4.54 0.75 -1.52
C TYR A 94 -4.87 0.83 -3.01
N ASN A 95 -5.00 2.03 -3.56
CA ASN A 95 -5.29 2.23 -4.97
C ASN A 95 -4.17 1.72 -5.88
N TYR A 96 -2.91 1.90 -5.50
CA TYR A 96 -1.78 1.35 -6.25
C TYR A 96 -1.76 -0.18 -6.25
N LEU A 97 -1.97 -0.81 -5.09
CA LEU A 97 -2.03 -2.27 -4.99
C LEU A 97 -3.22 -2.83 -5.77
N LEU A 98 -4.37 -2.17 -5.72
CA LEU A 98 -5.56 -2.55 -6.48
C LEU A 98 -5.30 -2.47 -7.99
N GLY A 99 -4.59 -1.43 -8.46
CA GLY A 99 -4.19 -1.31 -9.86
C GLY A 99 -3.27 -2.45 -10.31
N ILE A 100 -2.24 -2.75 -9.51
CA ILE A 100 -1.27 -3.81 -9.80
C ILE A 100 -1.95 -5.18 -9.85
N THR A 101 -2.76 -5.49 -8.83
CA THR A 101 -3.48 -6.77 -8.74
C THR A 101 -4.46 -6.97 -9.90
N ARG A 102 -5.19 -5.92 -10.30
CA ARG A 102 -6.05 -5.95 -11.50
C ARG A 102 -5.23 -6.20 -12.77
N GLY A 103 -4.10 -5.53 -12.92
CA GLY A 103 -3.20 -5.75 -14.06
C GLY A 103 -2.71 -7.20 -14.14
N LEU A 104 -2.22 -7.74 -13.02
CA LEU A 104 -1.80 -9.14 -12.91
C LEU A 104 -2.94 -10.11 -13.23
N ALA A 105 -4.15 -9.84 -12.75
CA ALA A 105 -5.31 -10.69 -12.99
C ALA A 105 -5.66 -10.78 -14.49
N VAL A 106 -5.57 -9.67 -15.22
CA VAL A 106 -5.82 -9.66 -16.69
C VAL A 106 -4.77 -10.50 -17.41
N VAL A 107 -3.49 -10.28 -17.11
CA VAL A 107 -2.39 -11.05 -17.73
C VAL A 107 -2.55 -12.55 -17.44
N PHE A 108 -2.83 -12.90 -16.19
CA PHE A 108 -2.99 -14.29 -15.78
C PHE A 108 -4.18 -14.96 -16.48
N ARG A 109 -5.32 -14.27 -16.55
CA ARG A 109 -6.51 -14.73 -17.29
C ARG A 109 -6.17 -14.99 -18.77
N ASP A 110 -5.46 -14.07 -19.41
CA ASP A 110 -5.15 -14.18 -20.83
C ASP A 110 -4.17 -15.33 -21.11
N VAL A 111 -3.18 -15.55 -20.23
CA VAL A 111 -2.26 -16.69 -20.30
C VAL A 111 -3.01 -18.02 -20.14
N ILE A 112 -3.89 -18.13 -19.15
CA ILE A 112 -4.70 -19.34 -18.93
C ILE A 112 -5.59 -19.59 -20.15
N ASN A 113 -6.32 -18.57 -20.61
CA ASN A 113 -7.23 -18.71 -21.73
C ASN A 113 -6.48 -19.14 -23.01
N SER A 114 -5.33 -18.52 -23.30
CA SER A 114 -4.49 -18.91 -24.43
C SER A 114 -4.02 -20.36 -24.34
N SER A 115 -3.63 -20.80 -23.13
CA SER A 115 -3.21 -22.18 -22.87
C SER A 115 -4.35 -23.18 -23.09
N PHE A 116 -5.55 -22.89 -22.58
CA PHE A 116 -6.75 -23.70 -22.78
C PHE A 116 -7.14 -23.79 -24.26
N VAL A 117 -7.14 -22.67 -24.97
CA VAL A 117 -7.44 -22.64 -26.41
C VAL A 117 -6.40 -23.43 -27.21
N GLY A 118 -5.12 -23.32 -26.86
CA GLY A 118 -4.04 -24.11 -27.45
C GLY A 118 -4.25 -25.61 -27.27
N ALA A 119 -4.51 -26.04 -26.03
CA ALA A 119 -4.79 -27.43 -25.69
C ALA A 119 -6.03 -27.97 -26.43
N TYR A 120 -7.13 -27.21 -26.42
CA TYR A 120 -8.37 -27.58 -27.12
C TYR A 120 -8.14 -27.77 -28.62
N LYS A 121 -7.44 -26.82 -29.27
CA LYS A 121 -7.09 -26.92 -30.70
C LYS A 121 -6.20 -28.13 -30.98
N PHE A 122 -5.24 -28.43 -30.10
CA PHE A 122 -4.36 -29.59 -30.24
C PHE A 122 -5.13 -30.90 -30.16
N ILE A 123 -5.98 -31.07 -29.14
CA ILE A 123 -6.84 -32.24 -28.98
C ILE A 123 -7.77 -32.38 -30.19
N GLY A 124 -8.39 -31.28 -30.65
CA GLY A 124 -9.24 -31.30 -31.85
C GLY A 124 -8.49 -31.76 -33.11
N LYS A 125 -7.23 -31.35 -33.28
CA LYS A 125 -6.36 -31.85 -34.38
C LYS A 125 -6.06 -33.34 -34.23
N LEU A 126 -5.77 -33.82 -33.03
CA LEU A 126 -5.54 -35.25 -32.79
C LEU A 126 -6.78 -36.09 -33.09
N ILE A 127 -7.94 -35.68 -32.56
CA ILE A 127 -9.21 -36.39 -32.78
C ILE A 127 -9.55 -36.40 -34.27
N SER A 128 -9.45 -35.26 -34.97
CA SER A 128 -9.75 -35.22 -36.40
C SER A 128 -8.77 -36.05 -37.25
N ALA A 129 -7.48 -36.11 -36.87
CA ALA A 129 -6.51 -37.00 -37.50
C ALA A 129 -6.89 -38.48 -37.29
N LEU A 130 -7.22 -38.86 -36.05
CA LEU A 130 -7.66 -40.21 -35.72
C LEU A 130 -8.95 -40.60 -36.46
N SER A 131 -9.94 -39.71 -36.51
CA SER A 131 -11.19 -39.94 -37.24
C SER A 131 -10.97 -40.12 -38.75
N ARG A 132 -9.99 -39.43 -39.33
CA ARG A 132 -9.62 -39.63 -40.74
C ARG A 132 -8.97 -41.00 -40.96
N LEU A 133 -8.12 -41.44 -40.02
CA LEU A 133 -7.51 -42.77 -40.07
C LEU A 133 -8.57 -43.88 -39.97
N THR A 134 -9.49 -43.79 -39.01
CA THR A 134 -10.57 -44.76 -38.87
C THR A 134 -11.52 -44.73 -40.07
N SER A 135 -11.82 -43.54 -40.60
CA SER A 135 -12.61 -43.41 -41.83
C SER A 135 -11.93 -44.06 -43.03
N ALA A 136 -10.59 -44.02 -43.13
CA ALA A 136 -9.87 -44.67 -44.21
C ALA A 136 -9.91 -46.21 -44.15
N LEU A 137 -10.12 -46.78 -42.95
CA LEU A 137 -10.29 -48.23 -42.77
C LEU A 137 -11.66 -48.72 -43.27
N HIS A 138 -12.64 -47.84 -43.43
CA HIS A 138 -13.96 -48.14 -43.96
C HIS A 138 -14.03 -47.84 -45.47
N THR A 139 -13.55 -48.77 -46.30
CA THR A 139 -13.51 -48.60 -47.77
C THR A 139 -14.83 -48.96 -48.47
N GLY A 140 -15.79 -49.56 -47.74
CA GLY A 140 -17.08 -49.98 -48.31
C GLY A 140 -17.04 -51.31 -49.08
N GLU A 141 -15.87 -51.94 -49.22
CA GLU A 141 -15.73 -53.22 -49.92
C GLU A 141 -15.98 -54.42 -49.01
N LEU A 142 -16.90 -55.32 -49.42
CA LEU A 142 -17.31 -56.49 -48.64
C LEU A 142 -16.12 -57.38 -48.24
N TYR A 143 -15.16 -57.58 -49.14
CA TYR A 143 -13.99 -58.44 -48.90
C TYR A 143 -13.15 -57.97 -47.70
N ASN A 144 -12.95 -56.67 -47.54
CA ASN A 144 -12.15 -56.12 -46.44
C ASN A 144 -12.78 -56.42 -45.07
N TYR A 145 -14.11 -56.32 -44.95
CA TYR A 145 -14.84 -56.66 -43.72
C TYR A 145 -14.78 -58.15 -43.37
N VAL A 146 -14.90 -59.02 -44.37
CA VAL A 146 -14.75 -60.47 -44.20
C VAL A 146 -13.32 -60.80 -43.74
N GLY A 147 -12.31 -60.13 -44.30
CA GLY A 147 -10.92 -60.24 -43.85
C GLY A 147 -10.74 -59.90 -42.37
N TRP A 148 -11.32 -58.78 -41.90
CA TRP A 148 -11.28 -58.39 -40.48
C TRP A 148 -11.94 -59.41 -39.55
N LEU A 149 -13.06 -60.02 -39.95
CA LEU A 149 -13.75 -61.06 -39.18
C LEU A 149 -12.86 -62.30 -38.96
N PHE A 150 -12.25 -62.82 -40.03
CA PHE A 150 -11.36 -63.98 -39.92
C PHE A 150 -10.11 -63.67 -39.11
N LEU A 151 -9.51 -62.50 -39.32
CA LEU A 151 -8.33 -62.05 -38.57
C LEU A 151 -8.63 -61.92 -37.06
N GLY A 152 -9.78 -61.32 -36.70
CA GLY A 152 -10.24 -61.24 -35.31
C GLY A 152 -10.46 -62.63 -34.69
N GLY A 153 -11.08 -63.55 -35.43
CA GLY A 153 -11.29 -64.94 -34.97
C GLY A 153 -9.98 -65.68 -34.69
N ILE A 154 -8.98 -65.54 -35.56
CA ILE A 154 -7.65 -66.13 -35.38
C ILE A 154 -6.97 -65.55 -34.13
N ILE A 155 -7.01 -64.22 -33.95
CA ILE A 155 -6.42 -63.57 -32.76
C ILE A 155 -7.06 -64.08 -31.48
N ILE A 156 -8.39 -64.19 -31.44
CA ILE A 156 -9.11 -64.70 -30.26
C ILE A 156 -8.73 -66.16 -29.98
N LEU A 157 -8.66 -67.01 -31.00
CA LEU A 157 -8.25 -68.41 -30.84
C LEU A 157 -6.82 -68.53 -30.31
N ILE A 158 -5.89 -67.70 -30.80
CA ILE A 158 -4.51 -67.65 -30.30
C ILE A 158 -4.48 -67.20 -28.84
N LEU A 159 -5.23 -66.15 -28.47
CA LEU A 159 -5.32 -65.66 -27.09
C LEU A 159 -5.94 -66.67 -26.12
N LEU A 160 -6.81 -67.56 -26.59
CA LEU A 160 -7.43 -68.60 -25.77
C LEU A 160 -6.55 -69.84 -25.57
N VAL A 161 -5.59 -70.06 -26.48
CA VAL A 161 -4.68 -71.21 -26.45
C VAL A 161 -3.37 -70.85 -25.71
N LEU A 162 -3.02 -69.57 -25.64
CA LEU A 162 -1.95 -69.01 -24.79
C LEU A 162 -2.36 -68.95 -23.31
#